data_AF-D7G2H5-F1
#
_entry.id   AF-D7G2H5-F1
#
_cell.length_a   1.000
_cell.length_b   1.000
_cell.length_c   1.000
_cell.angle_alpha   90.00
_cell.angle_beta   90.00
_cell.angle_gamma   90.00
#
_symmetry.space_group_name_H-M   'P 1'
#
loop_
_entity.id
_entity.type
_entity.pdbx_description
1 polymer ?
#
loop_
_entity_poly.entity_id
_entity_poly.type
_entity_poly.pdbx_seq_one_letter_code
_entity_poly.pdbx_strand_id
1 'polypeptide(L)'
;MEAVLSQRRKEMSQAWEDVDRGWHELNQCRIDAGITKPSGSQQGMLRLNVGGSHLNFRRCILAGRKEPSATWALGNLFESVWDDRLPRDSDGRIVLDESPACVKHLIHSLIESSGAAPGSLPRGDTLALDEMVYLPYVARALGLSAYIPRQGMEVVGGTTSLSHCEVGELTATLQGWCPGNPNTMRLLYRASRDGWSPYPFHASCGNNSPNTITLLRVGASQSIVGGFSSVPWSPHAYGGDSIMSSLGAFIFMLKDSDMGGPNSFQPVKWGKRDNNGGCDVVVGASRGPYFGRTDLVVNFNNYFPVTLQAQPYSYDVPSGSTFPNLNGQTITEIEVFQVYSAAATTSSPSKRLKIQGPEDTHGAVSTSSTNTASREANSDAETFGNAIAGALMEERIALHQAEAELEQAHSKAAASGDALAAVYGPEVARGAIDTVVELSVRGTRMTTLRSTLQACRESALAALFNEDKWPPTDKDVDEQGRRLINCSPAVFQKVLDVLRMRKRAAWAASDRELAHVRVDAADRPAFDSFVNMYFPGFENFITDMVVPQGSARSG
;
A
#
# COMPACT_ATOMS: atom_id res chain seq x y z
N MET A 1 29.47 -15.11 48.63
CA MET A 1 29.79 -14.87 47.21
C MET A 1 29.54 -16.12 46.37
N GLU A 2 30.13 -17.27 46.71
CA GLU A 2 29.96 -18.53 45.98
C GLU A 2 28.51 -19.03 45.91
N ALA A 3 27.74 -18.94 47.00
CA ALA A 3 26.32 -19.27 47.02
C ALA A 3 25.47 -18.38 46.09
N VAL A 4 25.81 -17.08 45.99
CA VAL A 4 25.11 -16.12 45.10
C VAL A 4 25.42 -16.39 43.63
N LEU A 5 26.68 -16.75 43.32
CA LEU A 5 27.08 -17.13 41.96
C LEU A 5 26.49 -18.49 41.54
N SER A 6 26.37 -19.43 42.48
CA SER A 6 25.69 -20.71 42.24
C SER A 6 24.20 -20.49 41.95
N GLN A 7 23.54 -19.63 42.72
CA GLN A 7 22.14 -19.28 42.51
C GLN A 7 21.91 -18.60 41.15
N ARG A 8 22.72 -17.60 40.79
CA ARG A 8 22.63 -16.93 39.48
C ARG A 8 22.89 -17.86 38.31
N ARG A 9 23.83 -18.81 38.43
CA ARG A 9 24.06 -19.83 37.40
C ARG A 9 22.84 -20.74 37.21
N LYS A 10 22.19 -21.16 38.31
CA LYS A 10 20.95 -21.95 38.22
C LYS A 10 19.83 -21.18 37.54
N GLU A 11 19.65 -19.90 37.88
CA GLU A 11 18.65 -19.03 37.24
C GLU A 11 18.91 -18.88 35.73
N MET A 12 20.17 -18.67 35.34
CA MET A 12 20.56 -18.58 33.93
C MET A 12 20.34 -19.91 33.19
N SER A 13 20.73 -21.04 33.76
CA SER A 13 20.47 -22.36 33.17
C SER A 13 18.98 -22.62 33.00
N GLN A 14 18.16 -22.24 33.99
CA GLN A 14 16.72 -22.39 33.89
C GLN A 14 16.13 -21.57 32.75
N ALA A 15 16.59 -20.32 32.57
CA ALA A 15 16.13 -19.46 31.49
C ALA A 15 16.52 -20.00 30.10
N TRP A 16 17.71 -20.57 29.95
CA TRP A 16 18.10 -21.27 28.71
C TRP A 16 17.22 -22.49 28.43
N GLU A 17 16.90 -23.30 29.46
CA GLU A 17 15.96 -24.41 29.33
C GLU A 17 14.54 -23.94 28.93
N ASP A 18 14.10 -22.79 29.43
CA ASP A 18 12.83 -22.17 29.06
C ASP A 18 12.81 -21.77 27.57
N VAL A 19 13.89 -21.16 27.07
CA VAL A 19 14.04 -20.80 25.65
C VAL A 19 14.05 -22.04 24.76
N ASP A 20 14.81 -23.08 25.13
CA ASP A 20 14.86 -24.34 24.37
C ASP A 20 13.49 -25.04 24.33
N ARG A 21 12.80 -25.09 25.48
CA ARG A 21 11.41 -25.59 25.54
C ARG A 21 10.48 -24.78 24.64
N GLY A 22 10.58 -23.45 24.67
CA GLY A 22 9.78 -22.58 23.80
C GLY A 22 10.03 -22.86 22.31
N TRP A 23 11.28 -23.08 21.90
CA TRP A 23 11.60 -23.49 20.53
C TRP A 23 11.01 -24.86 20.15
N HIS A 24 11.04 -25.83 21.07
CA HIS A 24 10.41 -27.13 20.85
C HIS A 24 8.89 -27.02 20.70
N GLU A 25 8.23 -26.27 21.58
CA GLU A 25 6.79 -26.01 21.53
C GLU A 25 6.39 -25.28 20.24
N LEU A 26 7.13 -24.24 19.86
CA LEU A 26 6.92 -23.51 18.60
C LEU A 26 7.09 -24.43 17.39
N ASN A 27 8.14 -25.24 17.35
CA ASN A 27 8.37 -26.16 16.24
C ASN A 27 7.27 -27.22 16.14
N GLN A 28 6.79 -27.75 17.28
CA GLN A 28 5.67 -28.68 17.30
C GLN A 28 4.38 -27.99 16.80
N CYS A 29 4.07 -26.79 17.30
CA CYS A 29 2.92 -26.01 16.84
C CYS A 29 2.97 -25.73 15.34
N ARG A 30 4.16 -25.44 14.79
CA ARG A 30 4.37 -25.23 13.35
C ARG A 30 4.11 -26.51 12.55
N ILE A 31 4.64 -27.65 12.99
CA ILE A 31 4.40 -28.95 12.37
C ILE A 31 2.91 -29.28 12.38
N ASP A 32 2.26 -29.13 13.53
CA ASP A 32 0.81 -29.36 13.68
C ASP A 32 0.00 -28.42 12.77
N ALA A 33 0.44 -27.16 12.62
CA ALA A 33 -0.11 -26.18 11.69
C ALA A 33 0.28 -26.40 10.22
N GLY A 34 1.08 -27.43 9.89
CA GLY A 34 1.53 -27.74 8.53
C GLY A 34 2.55 -26.75 7.95
N ILE A 35 3.20 -25.96 8.81
CA ILE A 35 4.27 -25.01 8.47
C ILE A 35 5.62 -25.73 8.61
N THR A 36 6.31 -25.93 7.49
CA THR A 36 7.66 -26.48 7.47
C THR A 36 8.71 -25.41 7.22
N LYS A 37 9.94 -25.67 7.70
CA LYS A 37 11.09 -24.79 7.42
C LYS A 37 11.56 -25.09 6.00
N PRO A 38 11.68 -24.09 5.10
CA PRO A 38 12.16 -24.33 3.74
C PRO A 38 13.58 -24.92 3.76
N SER A 39 13.71 -26.20 3.40
CA SER A 39 15.00 -26.84 3.14
C SER A 39 15.64 -26.22 1.90
N GLY A 40 16.96 -25.99 1.92
CA GLY A 40 17.67 -25.23 0.88
C GLY A 40 17.45 -25.71 -0.56
N SER A 41 17.59 -24.76 -1.49
CA SER A 41 17.49 -24.82 -2.98
C SER A 41 16.14 -24.55 -3.67
N GLN A 42 14.97 -24.69 -3.02
CA GLN A 42 13.68 -24.26 -3.59
C GLN A 42 13.27 -22.80 -3.28
N GLN A 43 14.10 -22.07 -2.53
CA GLN A 43 13.76 -20.80 -1.87
C GLN A 43 13.58 -19.57 -2.79
N GLY A 44 13.99 -19.65 -4.05
CA GLY A 44 14.08 -18.47 -4.92
C GLY A 44 12.79 -18.10 -5.65
N MET A 45 12.03 -19.09 -6.16
CA MET A 45 10.94 -18.89 -7.11
C MET A 45 9.61 -19.38 -6.56
N LEU A 46 8.60 -18.52 -6.59
CA LEU A 46 7.22 -18.87 -6.27
C LEU A 46 6.48 -19.19 -7.57
N ARG A 47 5.83 -20.36 -7.64
CA ARG A 47 5.03 -20.82 -8.80
C ARG A 47 3.55 -20.85 -8.41
N LEU A 48 2.78 -19.92 -8.95
CA LEU A 48 1.36 -19.77 -8.68
C LEU A 48 0.51 -20.18 -9.90
N ASN A 49 -0.68 -20.68 -9.61
CA ASN A 49 -1.81 -20.73 -10.51
C ASN A 49 -2.89 -19.79 -9.94
N VAL A 50 -3.06 -18.63 -10.57
CA VAL A 50 -4.05 -17.64 -10.18
C VAL A 50 -5.23 -17.75 -11.12
N GLY A 51 -6.34 -18.30 -10.65
CA GLY A 51 -7.57 -18.40 -11.45
C GLY A 51 -7.45 -19.18 -12.77
N GLY A 52 -6.42 -20.01 -12.96
CA GLY A 52 -6.11 -20.70 -14.23
C GLY A 52 -4.92 -20.10 -15.00
N SER A 53 -4.45 -18.91 -14.61
CA SER A 53 -3.24 -18.27 -15.15
C SER A 53 -2.01 -18.61 -14.33
N HIS A 54 -0.96 -19.06 -14.99
CA HIS A 54 0.32 -19.32 -14.36
C HIS A 54 1.11 -18.03 -14.14
N LEU A 55 1.63 -17.83 -12.92
CA LEU A 55 2.48 -16.70 -12.57
C LEU A 55 3.70 -17.21 -11.79
N ASN A 56 4.90 -16.78 -12.21
CA ASN A 56 6.15 -17.15 -11.55
C ASN A 56 6.95 -15.89 -11.23
N PHE A 57 7.41 -15.73 -9.99
CA PHE A 57 8.27 -14.61 -9.60
C PHE A 57 9.13 -14.96 -8.40
N ARG A 58 10.19 -14.18 -8.16
CA ARG A 58 11.09 -14.43 -7.05
C ARG A 58 10.43 -14.12 -5.71
N ARG A 59 10.57 -15.01 -4.73
CA ARG A 59 10.00 -14.83 -3.38
C ARG A 59 10.48 -13.55 -2.71
N CYS A 60 11.70 -13.10 -3.02
CA CYS A 60 12.26 -11.84 -2.50
C CYS A 60 11.47 -10.58 -2.89
N ILE A 61 10.63 -10.63 -3.94
CA ILE A 61 9.73 -9.52 -4.30
C ILE A 61 8.70 -9.27 -3.18
N LEU A 62 8.33 -10.31 -2.42
CA LEU A 62 7.40 -10.20 -1.29
C LEU A 62 8.10 -9.89 0.04
N ALA A 63 9.44 -9.88 0.07
CA ALA A 63 10.25 -9.70 1.28
C ALA A 63 10.41 -8.22 1.69
N GLY A 64 9.55 -7.33 1.19
CA GLY A 64 9.68 -5.87 1.31
C GLY A 64 9.48 -5.29 2.72
N ARG A 65 9.22 -6.11 3.74
CA ARG A 65 9.08 -5.64 5.14
C ARG A 65 9.92 -6.51 6.07
N LYS A 66 10.75 -5.85 6.92
CA LYS A 66 11.57 -6.52 7.95
C LYS A 66 10.72 -7.06 9.11
N GLU A 67 9.51 -6.54 9.30
CA GLU A 67 8.57 -6.95 10.34
C GLU A 67 7.25 -7.46 9.74
N PRO A 68 6.67 -8.55 10.27
CA PRO A 68 5.38 -9.04 9.83
C PRO A 68 4.29 -8.01 10.13
N SER A 69 3.52 -7.64 9.12
CA SER A 69 2.35 -6.77 9.30
C SER A 69 1.10 -7.61 9.14
N ALA A 70 0.14 -7.48 10.06
CA ALA A 70 -1.18 -8.09 9.93
C ALA A 70 -1.91 -7.70 8.62
N THR A 71 -1.50 -6.57 8.02
CA THR A 71 -2.05 -6.08 6.75
C THR A 71 -1.36 -6.66 5.51
N TRP A 72 -0.31 -7.49 5.64
CA TRP A 72 0.52 -8.01 4.55
C TRP A 72 0.29 -9.51 4.29
N ALA A 73 -0.96 -9.90 4.03
CA ALA A 73 -1.35 -11.31 3.93
C ALA A 73 -0.53 -12.08 2.88
N LEU A 74 -0.36 -11.56 1.65
CA LEU A 74 0.31 -12.30 0.58
C LEU A 74 1.77 -12.64 0.90
N GLY A 75 2.52 -11.70 1.49
CA GLY A 75 3.92 -11.99 1.81
C GLY A 75 4.09 -12.83 3.06
N ASN A 76 3.26 -12.63 4.10
CA ASN A 76 3.27 -13.51 5.27
C ASN A 76 2.92 -14.96 4.88
N LEU A 77 1.95 -15.14 3.97
CA LEU A 77 1.54 -16.45 3.46
C LEU A 77 2.71 -17.21 2.82
N PHE A 78 3.61 -16.51 2.11
CA PHE A 78 4.71 -17.10 1.36
C PHE A 78 6.09 -16.94 2.01
N GLU A 79 6.18 -16.36 3.20
CA GLU A 79 7.39 -16.40 4.03
C GLU A 79 7.68 -17.85 4.45
N SER A 80 6.62 -18.57 4.83
CA SER A 80 6.64 -19.97 5.25
C SER A 80 6.48 -20.96 4.08
N VAL A 81 6.79 -22.24 4.33
CA VAL A 81 6.41 -23.34 3.43
C VAL A 81 5.26 -24.08 4.06
N TRP A 82 4.20 -24.27 3.29
CA TRP A 82 3.05 -25.08 3.68
C TRP A 82 3.17 -26.40 2.92
N ASP A 83 3.36 -27.49 3.65
CA ASP A 83 3.61 -28.80 3.04
C ASP A 83 2.35 -29.25 2.27
N ASP A 84 1.23 -29.42 3.00
CA ASP A 84 -0.03 -29.95 2.44
C ASP A 84 -1.25 -29.03 2.61
N ARG A 85 -1.11 -27.86 3.24
CA ARG A 85 -2.26 -27.01 3.58
C ARG A 85 -2.72 -26.06 2.49
N LEU A 86 -1.82 -25.68 1.59
CA LEU A 86 -2.19 -24.81 0.48
C LEU A 86 -2.79 -25.63 -0.65
N PRO A 87 -3.93 -25.20 -1.22
CA PRO A 87 -4.48 -25.83 -2.41
C PRO A 87 -3.45 -25.83 -3.55
N ARG A 88 -3.26 -26.98 -4.20
CA ARG A 88 -2.34 -27.16 -5.34
C ARG A 88 -3.07 -27.76 -6.52
N ASP A 89 -2.69 -27.32 -7.72
CA ASP A 89 -3.18 -27.92 -8.96
C ASP A 89 -2.44 -29.22 -9.30
N SER A 90 -2.83 -29.88 -10.39
CA SER A 90 -2.21 -31.12 -10.85
C SER A 90 -0.73 -30.96 -11.21
N ASP A 91 -0.29 -29.73 -11.53
CA ASP A 91 1.11 -29.39 -11.83
C ASP A 91 1.93 -29.08 -10.56
N GLY A 92 1.32 -29.20 -9.37
CA GLY A 92 1.91 -28.91 -8.07
C GLY A 92 2.09 -27.42 -7.76
N ARG A 93 1.52 -26.52 -8.57
CA ARG A 93 1.54 -25.07 -8.34
C ARG A 93 0.55 -24.71 -7.24
N ILE A 94 0.90 -23.71 -6.44
CA ILE A 94 -0.01 -23.20 -5.41
C ILE A 94 -1.15 -22.44 -6.11
N VAL A 95 -2.39 -22.78 -5.79
CA VAL A 95 -3.59 -22.18 -6.39
C VAL A 95 -4.06 -21.01 -5.55
N LEU A 96 -4.03 -19.81 -6.13
CA LEU A 96 -4.65 -18.63 -5.57
C LEU A 96 -5.99 -18.37 -6.27
N ASP A 97 -7.09 -18.52 -5.53
CA ASP A 97 -8.44 -18.38 -6.08
C ASP A 97 -8.90 -16.92 -6.17
N GLU A 98 -8.22 -16.15 -7.02
CA GLU A 98 -8.46 -14.73 -7.26
C GLU A 98 -8.47 -14.37 -8.75
N SER A 99 -8.87 -13.13 -9.09
CA SER A 99 -8.82 -12.64 -10.48
C SER A 99 -7.38 -12.64 -11.01
N PRO A 100 -7.08 -13.36 -12.11
CA PRO A 100 -5.75 -13.37 -12.70
C PRO A 100 -5.26 -11.98 -13.11
N ALA A 101 -6.17 -11.12 -13.60
CA ALA A 101 -5.85 -9.80 -14.09
C ALA A 101 -5.45 -8.87 -12.94
N CYS A 102 -6.26 -8.84 -11.87
CA CYS A 102 -5.98 -8.03 -10.68
C CYS A 102 -4.67 -8.45 -10.00
N VAL A 103 -4.45 -9.76 -9.80
CA VAL A 103 -3.21 -10.23 -9.13
C VAL A 103 -1.97 -9.94 -9.96
N LYS A 104 -2.01 -10.15 -11.28
CA LYS A 104 -0.89 -9.78 -12.16
C LYS A 104 -0.58 -8.28 -12.05
N HIS A 105 -1.61 -7.44 -12.07
CA HIS A 105 -1.45 -5.99 -11.93
C HIS A 105 -0.78 -5.62 -10.59
N LEU A 106 -1.28 -6.16 -9.47
CA LEU A 106 -0.72 -5.89 -8.13
C LEU A 106 0.73 -6.38 -7.99
N ILE A 107 1.06 -7.56 -8.52
CA ILE A 107 2.43 -8.09 -8.51
C ILE A 107 3.36 -7.22 -9.37
N HIS A 108 2.90 -6.74 -10.52
CA HIS A 108 3.68 -5.81 -11.34
C HIS A 108 3.95 -4.50 -10.59
N SER A 109 2.94 -3.91 -9.95
CA SER A 109 3.10 -2.70 -9.12
C SER A 109 4.08 -2.91 -7.96
N LEU A 110 4.06 -4.09 -7.33
CA LEU A 110 5.06 -4.45 -6.31
C LEU A 110 6.49 -4.48 -6.87
N ILE A 111 6.69 -5.10 -8.04
CA ILE A 111 8.01 -5.17 -8.68
C ILE A 111 8.52 -3.78 -9.04
N GLU A 112 7.67 -2.91 -9.56
CA GLU A 112 8.01 -1.51 -9.88
C GLU A 112 8.41 -0.73 -8.63
N SER A 113 7.67 -0.91 -7.52
CA SER A 113 7.97 -0.25 -6.24
C SER A 113 9.27 -0.74 -5.58
N SER A 114 9.71 -1.97 -5.87
CA SER A 114 10.90 -2.59 -5.29
C SER A 114 12.22 -2.13 -5.93
N GLY A 115 12.20 -1.20 -6.90
CA GLY A 115 13.42 -0.63 -7.50
C GLY A 115 14.19 -1.57 -8.43
N ALA A 116 13.56 -2.65 -8.92
CA ALA A 116 14.17 -3.49 -9.95
C ALA A 116 14.40 -2.67 -11.23
N ALA A 117 15.61 -2.73 -11.79
CA ALA A 117 16.01 -1.92 -12.94
C ALA A 117 14.97 -1.99 -14.09
N PRO A 118 14.61 -0.85 -14.72
CA PRO A 118 13.64 -0.82 -15.81
C PRO A 118 14.29 -1.41 -17.06
N GLY A 119 14.18 -2.72 -17.22
CA GLY A 119 14.77 -3.43 -18.35
C GLY A 119 14.37 -4.89 -18.38
N SER A 120 13.12 -5.17 -18.77
CA SER A 120 12.66 -6.37 -19.51
C SER A 120 11.17 -6.74 -19.28
N LEU A 121 10.40 -5.98 -18.51
CA LEU A 121 8.96 -6.24 -18.38
C LEU A 121 8.14 -5.35 -19.34
N PRO A 122 7.18 -5.91 -20.10
CA PRO A 122 6.29 -5.13 -20.95
C PRO A 122 5.62 -4.03 -20.12
N ARG A 123 5.63 -2.79 -20.64
CA ARG A 123 4.84 -1.68 -20.08
C ARG A 123 3.43 -2.18 -19.81
N GLY A 124 2.97 -1.99 -18.57
CA GLY A 124 1.78 -2.62 -18.02
C GLY A 124 0.60 -2.69 -18.99
N ASP A 125 0.07 -3.90 -19.13
CA ASP A 125 -1.31 -4.08 -19.58
C ASP A 125 -2.15 -3.19 -18.68
N THR A 126 -2.76 -2.15 -19.28
CA THR A 126 -3.71 -1.30 -18.55
C THR A 126 -4.83 -2.22 -18.10
N LEU A 127 -5.00 -2.34 -16.78
CA LEU A 127 -6.07 -3.17 -16.22
C LEU A 127 -7.39 -2.68 -16.79
N ALA A 128 -8.17 -3.59 -17.37
CA ALA A 128 -9.42 -3.23 -18.03
C ALA A 128 -10.37 -2.52 -17.03
N LEU A 129 -11.15 -1.56 -17.51
CA LEU A 129 -11.96 -0.67 -16.66
C LEU A 129 -12.95 -1.44 -15.77
N ASP A 130 -13.42 -2.59 -16.23
CA ASP A 130 -14.29 -3.51 -15.52
C ASP A 130 -13.58 -4.29 -14.41
N GLU A 131 -12.29 -4.59 -14.56
CA GLU A 131 -11.44 -5.18 -13.51
C GLU A 131 -10.99 -4.15 -12.47
N MET A 132 -10.89 -2.86 -12.84
CA MET A 132 -10.52 -1.79 -11.91
C MET A 132 -11.50 -1.63 -10.74
N VAL A 133 -12.79 -1.96 -10.93
CA VAL A 133 -13.80 -1.91 -9.86
C VAL A 133 -13.59 -3.03 -8.84
N TYR A 134 -13.09 -4.19 -9.30
CA TYR A 134 -12.84 -5.37 -8.46
C TYR A 134 -11.46 -5.34 -7.79
N LEU A 135 -10.48 -4.63 -8.38
CA LEU A 135 -9.11 -4.52 -7.88
C LEU A 135 -8.98 -4.18 -6.39
N PRO A 136 -9.74 -3.23 -5.80
CA PRO A 136 -9.61 -2.88 -4.39
C PRO A 136 -9.96 -4.05 -3.46
N TYR A 137 -10.92 -4.89 -3.84
CA TYR A 137 -11.24 -6.10 -3.09
C TYR A 137 -10.07 -7.09 -3.12
N VAL A 138 -9.54 -7.42 -4.30
CA VAL A 138 -8.43 -8.37 -4.45
C VAL A 138 -7.20 -7.88 -3.68
N ALA A 139 -6.89 -6.58 -3.77
CA ALA A 139 -5.79 -6.00 -3.03
C ALA A 139 -6.01 -6.07 -1.51
N ARG A 140 -7.22 -5.84 -1.00
CA ARG A 140 -7.53 -6.03 0.42
C ARG A 140 -7.42 -7.50 0.82
N ALA A 141 -7.88 -8.41 -0.03
CA ALA A 141 -7.84 -9.84 0.23
C ALA A 141 -6.42 -10.37 0.39
N LEU A 142 -5.51 -9.83 -0.41
CA LEU A 142 -4.09 -10.19 -0.41
C LEU A 142 -3.23 -9.30 0.49
N GLY A 143 -3.80 -8.32 1.19
CA GLY A 143 -3.03 -7.40 2.03
C GLY A 143 -2.12 -6.45 1.24
N LEU A 144 -2.53 -6.11 0.01
CA LEU A 144 -1.84 -5.25 -0.94
C LEU A 144 -2.52 -3.89 -1.11
N SER A 145 -3.42 -3.48 -0.22
CA SER A 145 -4.18 -2.22 -0.36
C SER A 145 -3.29 -0.97 -0.44
N ALA A 146 -2.11 -1.00 0.18
CA ALA A 146 -1.11 0.07 0.07
C ALA A 146 -0.47 0.17 -1.32
N TYR A 147 -0.61 -0.88 -2.15
CA TYR A 147 -0.04 -0.99 -3.49
C TYR A 147 -1.10 -0.93 -4.59
N ILE A 148 -2.38 -0.69 -4.23
CA ILE A 148 -3.33 -0.19 -5.21
C ILE A 148 -2.84 1.21 -5.53
N PRO A 149 -2.48 1.52 -6.80
CA PRO A 149 -2.23 2.90 -7.18
C PRO A 149 -3.50 3.68 -6.84
N ARG A 150 -3.47 4.51 -5.79
CA ARG A 150 -4.62 5.37 -5.51
C ARG A 150 -4.79 6.21 -6.77
N GLN A 151 -5.88 6.03 -7.48
CA GLN A 151 -6.21 6.88 -8.60
C GLN A 151 -6.64 8.23 -8.01
N GLY A 152 -5.63 9.03 -7.67
CA GLY A 152 -5.82 10.39 -7.21
C GLY A 152 -6.26 11.29 -8.36
N MET A 153 -6.24 12.60 -8.13
CA MET A 153 -6.68 13.55 -9.13
C MET A 153 -5.86 13.47 -10.42
N GLU A 154 -6.53 13.57 -11.57
CA GLU A 154 -5.86 13.74 -12.85
C GLU A 154 -5.11 15.08 -12.87
N VAL A 155 -3.80 15.06 -13.14
CA VAL A 155 -2.97 16.28 -13.16
C VAL A 155 -2.80 16.81 -14.58
N VAL A 156 -3.68 17.73 -14.98
CA VAL A 156 -3.65 18.39 -16.29
C VAL A 156 -2.59 19.50 -16.29
N GLY A 157 -1.66 19.45 -17.25
CA GLY A 157 -0.50 20.37 -17.32
C GLY A 157 0.76 19.87 -16.59
N GLY A 158 0.67 18.69 -15.97
CA GLY A 158 1.77 18.03 -15.27
C GLY A 158 2.21 18.74 -13.99
N THR A 159 3.13 18.13 -13.27
CA THR A 159 3.74 18.68 -12.05
C THR A 159 5.24 18.40 -12.05
N THR A 160 6.03 19.37 -11.61
CA THR A 160 7.45 19.20 -11.30
C THR A 160 7.68 18.96 -9.82
N SER A 161 6.69 19.27 -8.96
CA SER A 161 6.78 19.11 -7.50
C SER A 161 6.57 17.67 -7.03
N LEU A 162 5.72 16.91 -7.71
CA LEU A 162 5.43 15.51 -7.36
C LEU A 162 6.18 14.56 -8.29
N SER A 163 6.80 13.52 -7.73
CA SER A 163 7.45 12.49 -8.55
C SER A 163 6.40 11.61 -9.24
N HIS A 164 6.73 11.03 -10.41
CA HIS A 164 5.80 10.21 -11.18
C HIS A 164 5.28 8.99 -10.41
N CYS A 165 6.08 8.43 -9.47
CA CYS A 165 5.66 7.29 -8.66
C CYS A 165 4.75 7.69 -7.49
N GLU A 166 4.90 8.90 -6.94
CA GLU A 166 4.15 9.35 -5.75
C GLU A 166 2.91 10.18 -6.11
N VAL A 167 2.80 10.63 -7.38
CA VAL A 167 1.75 11.58 -7.79
C VAL A 167 0.34 11.07 -7.50
N GLY A 168 0.06 9.77 -7.70
CA GLY A 168 -1.27 9.19 -7.45
C GLY A 168 -1.65 9.17 -5.97
N GLU A 169 -0.74 8.74 -5.10
CA GLU A 169 -0.97 8.66 -3.66
C GLU A 169 -1.13 10.05 -3.02
N LEU A 170 -0.25 10.98 -3.39
CA LEU A 170 -0.26 12.33 -2.84
C LEU A 170 -1.47 13.13 -3.34
N THR A 171 -1.85 12.99 -4.60
CA THR A 171 -3.08 13.63 -5.13
C THR A 171 -4.34 13.01 -4.57
N ALA A 172 -4.38 11.70 -4.28
CA ALA A 172 -5.50 11.06 -3.60
C ALA A 172 -5.65 11.57 -2.15
N THR A 173 -4.53 11.84 -1.47
CA THR A 173 -4.55 12.46 -0.14
C THR A 173 -5.14 13.86 -0.20
N LEU A 174 -4.67 14.69 -1.13
CA LEU A 174 -5.23 16.02 -1.37
C LEU A 174 -6.71 15.98 -1.75
N GLN A 175 -7.12 14.97 -2.52
CA GLN A 175 -8.50 14.78 -2.97
C GLN A 175 -9.45 14.57 -1.78
N GLY A 176 -9.08 13.66 -0.87
CA GLY A 176 -9.85 13.41 0.34
C GLY A 176 -9.91 14.61 1.30
N TRP A 177 -8.94 15.53 1.22
CA TRP A 177 -8.91 16.73 2.02
C TRP A 177 -9.72 17.90 1.44
N CYS A 178 -9.92 17.93 0.12
CA CYS A 178 -10.57 19.03 -0.57
C CYS A 178 -12.10 18.98 -0.46
N PRO A 179 -12.77 20.13 -0.24
CA PRO A 179 -14.22 20.20 -0.31
C PRO A 179 -14.75 19.71 -1.67
N GLY A 180 -15.79 18.88 -1.65
CA GLY A 180 -16.43 18.38 -2.87
C GLY A 180 -15.68 17.25 -3.58
N ASN A 181 -14.57 16.75 -3.02
CA ASN A 181 -13.83 15.57 -3.52
C ASN A 181 -13.55 15.65 -5.05
N PRO A 182 -12.82 16.69 -5.51
CA PRO A 182 -12.54 16.91 -6.93
C PRO A 182 -11.69 15.78 -7.51
N ASN A 183 -11.86 15.48 -8.81
CA ASN A 183 -11.12 14.41 -9.51
C ASN A 183 -10.03 14.94 -10.48
N THR A 184 -9.88 16.26 -10.62
CA THR A 184 -8.91 16.87 -11.53
C THR A 184 -8.18 18.05 -10.87
N MET A 185 -6.87 18.13 -11.10
CA MET A 185 -5.99 19.25 -10.79
C MET A 185 -5.42 19.83 -12.09
N ARG A 186 -5.79 21.04 -12.46
CA ARG A 186 -5.23 21.74 -13.63
C ARG A 186 -4.19 22.76 -13.20
N LEU A 187 -2.96 22.64 -13.70
CA LEU A 187 -1.90 23.59 -13.46
C LEU A 187 -2.26 24.97 -14.02
N LEU A 188 -2.28 25.98 -13.15
CA LEU A 188 -2.45 27.39 -13.51
C LEU A 188 -1.10 28.09 -13.63
N TYR A 189 -0.28 27.95 -12.59
CA TYR A 189 0.97 28.68 -12.45
C TYR A 189 2.08 27.73 -12.02
N ARG A 190 3.26 27.87 -12.63
CA ARG A 190 4.52 27.24 -12.21
C ARG A 190 5.61 28.30 -12.22
N ALA A 191 6.22 28.60 -11.08
CA ALA A 191 7.21 29.67 -10.99
C ALA A 191 8.41 29.46 -11.93
N SER A 192 8.90 28.24 -12.08
CA SER A 192 9.99 27.93 -13.03
C SER A 192 9.61 28.13 -14.51
N ARG A 193 8.31 28.10 -14.86
CA ARG A 193 7.79 28.32 -16.23
C ARG A 193 7.38 29.77 -16.46
N ASP A 194 6.67 30.35 -15.50
CA ASP A 194 5.94 31.61 -15.64
C ASP A 194 6.68 32.81 -15.00
N GLY A 195 7.69 32.56 -14.17
CA GLY A 195 8.54 33.57 -13.53
C GLY A 195 8.27 33.76 -12.04
N TRP A 196 9.29 34.21 -11.30
CA TRP A 196 9.31 34.27 -9.83
C TRP A 196 8.89 35.65 -9.27
N SER A 197 7.71 36.15 -9.66
CA SER A 197 7.22 37.43 -9.11
C SER A 197 5.69 37.42 -8.92
N PRO A 198 5.13 38.38 -8.15
CA PRO A 198 3.68 38.47 -7.96
C PRO A 198 2.90 38.65 -9.28
N TYR A 199 3.48 39.33 -10.26
CA TYR A 199 2.83 39.64 -11.53
C TYR A 199 2.36 38.40 -12.33
N PRO A 200 3.24 37.45 -12.72
CA PRO A 200 2.82 36.23 -13.41
C PRO A 200 1.93 35.34 -12.53
N PHE A 201 2.14 35.35 -11.22
CA PHE A 201 1.28 34.62 -10.27
C PHE A 201 -0.17 35.11 -10.35
N HIS A 202 -0.41 36.43 -10.23
CA HIS A 202 -1.77 36.98 -10.30
C HIS A 202 -2.37 36.86 -11.70
N ALA A 203 -1.57 36.97 -12.76
CA ALA A 203 -2.03 36.78 -14.13
C ALA A 203 -2.62 35.37 -14.35
N SER A 204 -2.01 34.35 -13.75
CA SER A 204 -2.45 32.95 -13.88
C SER A 204 -3.52 32.53 -12.85
N CYS A 205 -3.47 33.07 -11.63
CA CYS A 205 -4.28 32.61 -10.49
C CYS A 205 -5.42 33.57 -10.10
N GLY A 206 -5.66 34.63 -10.89
CA GLY A 206 -6.64 35.68 -10.64
C GLY A 206 -8.12 35.28 -10.82
N ASN A 207 -8.96 36.24 -11.26
CA ASN A 207 -10.42 36.31 -11.00
C ASN A 207 -11.28 35.11 -11.42
N ASN A 208 -10.73 34.15 -12.18
CA ASN A 208 -11.46 33.01 -12.74
C ASN A 208 -10.99 31.65 -12.22
N SER A 209 -10.22 31.65 -11.14
CA SER A 209 -9.58 30.45 -10.60
C SER A 209 -9.92 30.20 -9.11
N PRO A 210 -11.21 30.01 -8.74
CA PRO A 210 -11.55 29.56 -7.40
C PRO A 210 -11.14 28.09 -7.20
N ASN A 211 -11.05 27.66 -5.94
CA ASN A 211 -10.64 26.30 -5.53
C ASN A 211 -9.25 25.94 -6.06
N THR A 212 -8.22 26.46 -5.39
CA THR A 212 -6.82 26.23 -5.74
C THR A 212 -6.08 25.47 -4.66
N ILE A 213 -5.19 24.57 -5.08
CA ILE A 213 -4.14 23.97 -4.26
C ILE A 213 -2.81 24.62 -4.65
N THR A 214 -2.08 25.12 -3.66
CA THR A 214 -0.70 25.59 -3.84
C THR A 214 0.27 24.53 -3.32
N LEU A 215 1.26 24.14 -4.12
CA LEU A 215 2.38 23.29 -3.74
C LEU A 215 3.66 24.13 -3.73
N LEU A 216 4.41 24.04 -2.63
CA LEU A 216 5.69 24.71 -2.42
C LEU A 216 6.76 23.66 -2.17
N ARG A 217 7.79 23.63 -3.02
CA ARG A 217 8.95 22.75 -2.83
C ARG A 217 10.05 23.51 -2.09
N VAL A 218 10.36 23.07 -0.87
CA VAL A 218 11.42 23.66 -0.04
C VAL A 218 12.79 23.21 -0.54
N GLY A 219 13.73 24.14 -0.69
CA GLY A 219 15.02 23.87 -1.33
C GLY A 219 15.94 22.96 -0.54
N ALA A 220 16.18 23.27 0.72
CA ALA A 220 17.12 22.53 1.57
C ALA A 220 16.65 21.10 1.84
N SER A 221 15.38 20.95 2.24
CA SER A 221 14.83 19.67 2.66
C SER A 221 14.10 18.93 1.55
N GLN A 222 13.83 19.52 0.38
CA GLN A 222 12.93 18.96 -0.65
C GLN A 222 11.51 18.62 -0.17
N SER A 223 11.14 19.07 1.03
CA SER A 223 9.80 18.88 1.60
C SER A 223 8.75 19.64 0.78
N ILE A 224 7.54 19.10 0.74
CA ILE A 224 6.42 19.68 0.00
C ILE A 224 5.38 20.16 1.00
N VAL A 225 5.16 21.47 1.04
CA VAL A 225 4.15 22.12 1.88
C VAL A 225 3.21 22.95 1.03
N GLY A 226 2.06 23.31 1.57
CA GLY A 226 1.07 23.99 0.75
C GLY A 226 -0.21 24.34 1.48
N GLY A 227 -1.19 24.78 0.71
CA GLY A 227 -2.52 25.11 1.21
C GLY A 227 -3.59 25.08 0.14
N PHE A 228 -4.83 24.95 0.59
CA PHE A 228 -6.04 25.03 -0.23
C PHE A 228 -6.79 26.32 0.04
N SER A 229 -7.24 26.99 -1.03
CA SER A 229 -8.10 28.17 -0.97
C SER A 229 -9.26 28.06 -1.94
N SER A 230 -10.48 28.33 -1.49
CA SER A 230 -11.64 28.50 -2.38
C SER A 230 -11.74 29.91 -2.98
N VAL A 231 -10.90 30.86 -2.53
CA VAL A 231 -10.89 32.25 -3.00
C VAL A 231 -9.83 32.44 -4.10
N PRO A 232 -10.17 33.15 -5.21
CA PRO A 232 -9.20 33.52 -6.25
C PRO A 232 -8.10 34.47 -5.75
N TRP A 233 -6.90 34.40 -6.33
CA TRP A 233 -5.74 35.21 -5.94
C TRP A 233 -5.71 36.57 -6.64
N SER A 234 -6.85 37.27 -6.65
CA SER A 234 -7.02 38.52 -7.38
C SER A 234 -6.85 39.73 -6.49
N PRO A 235 -5.86 40.59 -6.75
CA PRO A 235 -5.66 41.79 -5.95
C PRO A 235 -6.84 42.75 -6.10
N HIS A 236 -7.17 43.45 -5.01
CA HIS A 236 -8.21 44.48 -5.05
C HIS A 236 -7.76 45.64 -5.93
N ALA A 237 -8.69 46.22 -6.70
CA ALA A 237 -8.43 47.29 -7.67
C ALA A 237 -7.77 48.56 -7.08
N TYR A 238 -7.82 48.76 -5.76
CA TYR A 238 -7.32 49.96 -5.08
C TYR A 238 -5.95 49.76 -4.38
N GLY A 239 -5.28 48.63 -4.60
CA GLY A 239 -3.84 48.48 -4.30
C GLY A 239 -3.44 48.21 -2.84
N GLY A 240 -4.25 47.49 -2.08
CA GLY A 240 -3.94 47.09 -0.70
C GLY A 240 -4.10 45.59 -0.44
N ASP A 241 -3.54 45.11 0.67
CA ASP A 241 -3.73 43.75 1.16
C ASP A 241 -5.15 43.57 1.71
N SER A 242 -5.83 42.51 1.27
CA SER A 242 -7.20 42.17 1.70
C SER A 242 -7.19 40.82 2.41
N ILE A 243 -7.78 40.78 3.60
CA ILE A 243 -7.99 39.55 4.34
C ILE A 243 -9.27 38.89 3.81
N MET A 244 -9.15 37.64 3.40
CA MET A 244 -10.22 36.88 2.75
C MET A 244 -10.60 35.66 3.59
N SER A 245 -11.90 35.41 3.73
CA SER A 245 -12.40 34.14 4.26
C SER A 245 -12.58 33.14 3.12
N SER A 246 -12.02 31.93 3.32
CA SER A 246 -12.02 30.85 2.36
C SER A 246 -12.72 29.64 2.98
N LEU A 247 -13.79 29.20 2.33
CA LEU A 247 -14.56 28.03 2.76
C LEU A 247 -13.68 26.79 2.63
N GLY A 248 -13.54 26.06 3.73
CA GLY A 248 -12.74 24.85 3.78
C GLY A 248 -11.22 25.07 3.61
N ALA A 249 -10.69 26.28 3.84
CA ALA A 249 -9.25 26.52 3.78
C ALA A 249 -8.48 25.62 4.75
N PHE A 250 -7.33 25.13 4.31
CA PHE A 250 -6.39 24.39 5.14
C PHE A 250 -4.97 24.55 4.61
N ILE A 251 -3.99 24.35 5.48
CA ILE A 251 -2.59 24.20 5.10
C ILE A 251 -2.13 22.78 5.38
N PHE A 252 -1.04 22.35 4.75
CA PHE A 252 -0.57 20.97 4.86
C PHE A 252 0.93 20.84 4.65
N MET A 253 1.45 19.72 5.14
CA MET A 253 2.74 19.16 4.74
C MET A 253 2.47 17.80 4.08
N LEU A 254 2.81 17.71 2.80
CA LEU A 254 2.52 16.56 1.95
C LEU A 254 3.67 15.57 1.92
N LYS A 255 4.91 16.06 2.07
CA LYS A 255 6.13 15.25 2.10
C LYS A 255 7.18 15.92 2.97
N ASP A 256 7.92 15.12 3.72
CA ASP A 256 9.10 15.55 4.46
C ASP A 256 10.29 14.62 4.17
N SER A 257 11.44 15.17 3.79
CA SER A 257 12.63 14.37 3.43
C SER A 257 13.68 14.29 4.53
N ASP A 258 13.56 15.10 5.58
CA ASP A 258 14.53 15.11 6.69
C ASP A 258 14.30 13.95 7.68
N MET A 259 13.16 13.24 7.57
CA MET A 259 12.76 12.14 8.46
C MET A 259 13.15 10.76 7.91
N GLY A 260 14.45 10.51 7.73
CA GLY A 260 15.05 9.16 7.89
C GLY A 260 14.50 7.99 7.07
N GLY A 261 14.05 8.19 5.83
CA GLY A 261 13.79 7.11 4.86
C GLY A 261 12.52 7.31 4.01
N PRO A 262 12.44 6.72 2.80
CA PRO A 262 11.39 7.00 1.82
C PRO A 262 9.96 6.53 2.16
N ASN A 263 9.67 6.10 3.41
CA ASN A 263 8.39 5.44 3.75
C ASN A 263 7.83 5.70 5.18
N SER A 264 8.32 6.69 5.93
CA SER A 264 7.89 6.91 7.33
C SER A 264 6.99 8.13 7.55
N PHE A 265 6.99 9.11 6.64
CA PHE A 265 6.24 10.36 6.81
C PHE A 265 4.78 10.20 6.35
N GLN A 266 3.83 10.50 7.25
CA GLN A 266 2.41 10.61 6.89
C GLN A 266 2.04 12.07 6.60
N PRO A 267 1.38 12.36 5.46
CA PRO A 267 0.90 13.70 5.17
C PRO A 267 0.02 14.28 6.27
N VAL A 268 0.27 15.54 6.64
CA VAL A 268 -0.42 16.23 7.73
C VAL A 268 -1.21 17.41 7.19
N LYS A 269 -2.47 17.56 7.65
CA LYS A 269 -3.36 18.68 7.34
C LYS A 269 -3.67 19.47 8.61
N TRP A 270 -3.62 20.79 8.53
CA TRP A 270 -4.00 21.72 9.59
C TRP A 270 -5.18 22.58 9.13
N GLY A 271 -6.29 22.47 9.86
CA GLY A 271 -7.53 23.20 9.60
C GLY A 271 -7.52 24.61 10.20
N LYS A 272 -8.58 25.37 9.93
CA LYS A 272 -8.75 26.72 10.49
C LYS A 272 -8.95 26.66 12.01
N ARG A 273 -8.41 27.65 12.73
CA ARG A 273 -8.70 27.83 14.16
C ARG A 273 -10.06 28.53 14.35
N ASP A 274 -10.84 28.11 15.34
CA ASP A 274 -12.20 28.61 15.62
C ASP A 274 -12.30 30.12 15.93
N ASN A 275 -11.17 30.81 16.14
CA ASN A 275 -11.07 32.26 16.36
C ASN A 275 -9.90 32.90 15.60
N ASN A 276 -9.65 32.50 14.34
CA ASN A 276 -8.52 32.99 13.55
C ASN A 276 -8.63 34.47 13.07
N GLY A 277 -9.61 35.23 13.57
CA GLY A 277 -9.85 36.62 13.18
C GLY A 277 -10.30 36.79 11.72
N GLY A 278 -10.82 35.73 11.09
CA GLY A 278 -11.27 35.72 9.69
C GLY A 278 -10.13 35.69 8.67
N CYS A 279 -8.88 35.49 9.10
CA CYS A 279 -7.71 35.56 8.24
C CYS A 279 -7.34 34.18 7.69
N ASP A 280 -8.10 33.70 6.71
CA ASP A 280 -7.85 32.41 6.07
C ASP A 280 -6.74 32.55 5.00
N VAL A 281 -6.85 33.58 4.18
CA VAL A 281 -5.91 33.93 3.10
C VAL A 281 -5.78 35.45 2.98
N VAL A 282 -4.61 35.92 2.56
CA VAL A 282 -4.36 37.35 2.27
C VAL A 282 -4.07 37.52 0.79
N VAL A 283 -4.74 38.49 0.16
CA VAL A 283 -4.55 38.79 -1.26
C VAL A 283 -4.12 40.24 -1.41
N GLY A 284 -3.05 40.49 -2.16
CA GLY A 284 -2.53 41.83 -2.40
C GLY A 284 -1.64 41.83 -3.63
N ALA A 285 -1.53 42.99 -4.31
CA ALA A 285 -0.88 43.08 -5.63
C ALA A 285 0.63 42.76 -5.60
N SER A 286 1.27 42.89 -4.44
CA SER A 286 2.68 42.57 -4.22
C SER A 286 2.87 41.25 -3.48
N ARG A 287 1.82 40.42 -3.32
CA ARG A 287 1.85 39.20 -2.52
C ARG A 287 1.84 37.96 -3.40
N GLY A 288 2.52 36.91 -2.95
CA GLY A 288 2.35 35.56 -3.49
C GLY A 288 1.29 34.78 -2.73
N PRO A 289 1.36 33.43 -2.78
CA PRO A 289 0.57 32.60 -1.88
C PRO A 289 0.76 33.00 -0.42
N TYR A 290 -0.34 33.33 0.24
CA TYR A 290 -0.36 33.83 1.62
C TYR A 290 -1.55 33.22 2.35
N PHE A 291 -1.29 32.20 3.15
CA PHE A 291 -2.27 31.52 4.00
C PHE A 291 -2.09 31.94 5.46
N GLY A 292 -3.19 32.35 6.08
CA GLY A 292 -3.19 32.78 7.47
C GLY A 292 -2.59 34.18 7.61
N ARG A 293 -2.00 34.46 8.78
CA ARG A 293 -1.25 35.70 9.06
C ARG A 293 0.25 35.48 8.96
N THR A 294 0.73 34.35 9.47
CA THR A 294 2.15 33.99 9.49
C THR A 294 2.36 32.51 9.17
N ASP A 295 1.28 31.77 8.93
CA ASP A 295 1.26 30.30 8.90
C ASP A 295 1.99 29.73 7.70
N LEU A 296 1.71 30.25 6.50
CA LEU A 296 2.42 29.87 5.28
C LEU A 296 2.43 31.04 4.29
N VAL A 297 3.55 31.76 4.25
CA VAL A 297 3.68 33.01 3.48
C VAL A 297 4.88 32.93 2.54
N VAL A 298 4.61 33.08 1.24
CA VAL A 298 5.66 33.17 0.22
C VAL A 298 6.10 34.62 0.05
N ASN A 299 7.38 34.88 0.32
CA ASN A 299 7.98 36.20 0.18
C ASN A 299 8.72 36.30 -1.16
N PHE A 300 8.06 36.91 -2.15
CA PHE A 300 8.72 37.26 -3.41
C PHE A 300 9.72 38.40 -3.19
N ASN A 301 10.91 38.26 -3.78
CA ASN A 301 11.95 39.28 -3.73
C ASN A 301 12.66 39.36 -5.08
N ASN A 302 12.94 40.57 -5.56
CA ASN A 302 13.58 40.78 -6.86
C ASN A 302 15.11 40.61 -6.81
N TYR A 303 15.72 40.65 -5.62
CA TYR A 303 17.18 40.63 -5.44
C TYR A 303 17.68 39.43 -4.62
N PHE A 304 16.76 38.71 -3.97
CA PHE A 304 17.07 37.57 -3.12
C PHE A 304 16.22 36.37 -3.53
N PRO A 305 16.65 35.14 -3.22
CA PRO A 305 15.82 33.95 -3.41
C PRO A 305 14.45 34.11 -2.73
N VAL A 306 13.42 33.53 -3.34
CA VAL A 306 12.09 33.49 -2.74
C VAL A 306 12.12 32.62 -1.49
N THR A 307 11.61 33.14 -0.38
CA THR A 307 11.64 32.46 0.92
C THR A 307 10.25 32.17 1.46
N LEU A 308 10.19 31.19 2.36
CA LEU A 308 9.00 30.82 3.09
C LEU A 308 9.04 31.38 4.51
N GLN A 309 7.96 32.00 4.95
CA GLN A 309 7.67 32.23 6.36
C GLN A 309 6.61 31.22 6.82
N ALA A 310 6.89 30.50 7.90
CA ALA A 310 6.03 29.45 8.42
C ALA A 310 6.00 29.49 9.96
N GLN A 311 4.97 30.10 10.53
CA GLN A 311 4.76 30.22 11.98
C GLN A 311 3.27 30.07 12.31
N PRO A 312 2.88 29.12 13.18
CA PRO A 312 1.48 28.79 13.41
C PRO A 312 0.74 29.93 14.11
N TYR A 313 -0.40 30.36 13.57
CA TYR A 313 -1.23 31.42 14.14
C TYR A 313 -2.71 31.26 13.82
N SER A 314 -3.07 31.17 12.53
CA SER A 314 -4.44 31.21 12.01
C SER A 314 -5.01 29.84 11.73
N TYR A 315 -4.13 28.85 11.53
CA TYR A 315 -4.46 27.44 11.42
C TYR A 315 -4.14 26.73 12.73
N ASP A 316 -4.95 25.72 13.05
CA ASP A 316 -4.82 24.98 14.29
C ASP A 316 -3.81 23.83 14.16
N VAL A 317 -2.92 23.74 15.14
CA VAL A 317 -1.92 22.68 15.25
C VAL A 317 -2.25 21.89 16.52
N PRO A 318 -2.95 20.74 16.38
CA PRO A 318 -3.41 19.96 17.53
C PRO A 318 -2.25 19.53 18.42
N SER A 319 -2.53 19.35 19.72
CA SER A 319 -1.56 18.82 20.68
C SER A 319 -1.07 17.44 20.23
N GLY A 320 0.25 17.31 20.00
CA GLY A 320 0.88 16.11 19.46
C GLY A 320 1.28 16.19 17.97
N SER A 321 0.87 17.25 17.26
CA SER A 321 1.37 17.59 15.92
C SER A 321 2.51 18.60 16.00
N THR A 322 3.56 18.40 15.22
CA THR A 322 4.67 19.36 15.11
C THR A 322 4.47 20.23 13.88
N PHE A 323 4.40 21.54 14.07
CA PHE A 323 4.42 22.48 12.94
C PHE A 323 5.84 22.59 12.38
N PRO A 324 6.03 22.52 11.07
CA PRO A 324 7.37 22.44 10.50
C PRO A 324 8.12 23.76 10.61
N ASN A 325 9.36 23.72 11.08
CA ASN A 325 10.21 24.91 11.19
C ASN A 325 10.85 25.25 9.85
N LEU A 326 10.09 25.93 8.99
CA LEU A 326 10.51 26.28 7.63
C LEU A 326 10.76 27.79 7.44
N ASN A 327 10.84 28.53 8.53
CA ASN A 327 10.98 29.98 8.46
C ASN A 327 12.34 30.38 7.87
N GLY A 328 12.31 31.21 6.82
CA GLY A 328 13.50 31.66 6.08
C GLY A 328 14.04 30.65 5.07
N GLN A 329 13.44 29.47 4.93
CA GLN A 329 13.86 28.48 3.94
C GLN A 329 13.59 28.98 2.51
N THR A 330 14.48 28.63 1.59
CA THR A 330 14.33 28.98 0.16
C THR A 330 13.32 28.05 -0.52
N ILE A 331 12.56 28.59 -1.47
CA ILE A 331 11.60 27.84 -2.28
C ILE A 331 12.22 27.57 -3.64
N THR A 332 12.17 26.32 -4.09
CA THR A 332 12.73 25.88 -5.39
C THR A 332 11.67 25.67 -6.46
N GLU A 333 10.40 25.50 -6.08
CA GLU A 333 9.28 25.52 -7.01
C GLU A 333 8.00 26.00 -6.32
N ILE A 334 7.15 26.72 -7.07
CA ILE A 334 5.78 27.07 -6.69
C ILE A 334 4.87 26.59 -7.81
N GLU A 335 3.95 25.69 -7.50
CA GLU A 335 2.90 25.27 -8.44
C GLU A 335 1.52 25.54 -7.84
N VAL A 336 0.63 26.13 -8.63
CA VAL A 336 -0.76 26.39 -8.24
C VAL A 336 -1.68 25.68 -9.21
N PHE A 337 -2.59 24.87 -8.67
CA PHE A 337 -3.54 24.08 -9.43
C PHE A 337 -4.95 24.50 -9.11
N GLN A 338 -5.80 24.63 -10.13
CA GLN A 338 -7.24 24.66 -9.93
C GLN A 338 -7.75 23.23 -9.75
N VAL A 339 -8.64 23.03 -8.79
CA VAL A 339 -9.29 21.73 -8.56
C VAL A 339 -10.78 21.78 -8.91
N TYR A 340 -11.23 20.76 -9.63
CA TYR A 340 -12.60 20.62 -10.10
C TYR A 340 -12.89 19.17 -10.47
N SER A 341 -14.15 18.85 -10.77
CA SER A 341 -14.55 17.53 -11.26
C SER A 341 -14.73 17.56 -12.78
N ALA A 342 -13.84 16.93 -13.53
CA ALA A 342 -13.90 16.83 -15.00
C ALA A 342 -14.60 15.54 -15.47
N ALA A 343 -15.14 15.57 -16.68
CA ALA A 343 -15.57 14.38 -17.43
C ALA A 343 -14.38 13.83 -18.23
N ALA A 344 -14.13 12.51 -18.15
CA ALA A 344 -12.90 11.85 -18.57
C ALA A 344 -12.55 12.03 -20.07
N THR A 345 -11.32 12.43 -20.39
CA THR A 345 -10.72 12.26 -21.73
C THR A 345 -9.20 12.08 -21.64
N THR A 346 -8.69 11.23 -22.54
CA THR A 346 -7.44 10.47 -22.54
C THR A 346 -6.18 11.16 -23.09
N SER A 347 -5.02 10.79 -22.53
CA SER A 347 -3.75 10.36 -23.19
C SER A 347 -2.48 11.27 -23.22
N SER A 348 -1.40 10.71 -22.64
CA SER A 348 -0.07 10.38 -23.26
C SER A 348 1.12 11.39 -23.37
N PRO A 349 2.39 10.89 -23.39
CA PRO A 349 3.55 11.47 -22.64
C PRO A 349 4.86 11.71 -23.45
N SER A 350 5.92 12.27 -22.84
CA SER A 350 7.33 12.36 -23.34
C SER A 350 8.26 12.87 -22.22
N LYS A 351 9.59 12.65 -22.11
CA LYS A 351 10.66 11.75 -22.61
C LYS A 351 11.87 12.01 -21.67
N ARG A 352 12.72 11.02 -21.39
CA ARG A 352 13.87 11.08 -20.45
C ARG A 352 15.20 11.32 -21.19
N LEU A 353 16.17 12.03 -20.58
CA LEU A 353 17.59 12.06 -20.98
C LEU A 353 18.51 11.59 -19.84
N LYS A 354 19.65 10.97 -20.21
CA LYS A 354 20.76 10.43 -19.38
C LYS A 354 21.94 11.43 -19.30
N ILE A 355 22.92 11.23 -18.40
CA ILE A 355 24.40 11.33 -18.60
C ILE A 355 25.20 10.79 -17.36
N GLN A 356 26.47 10.44 -17.62
CA GLN A 356 27.52 9.61 -16.97
C GLN A 356 28.32 10.23 -15.76
N GLY A 357 29.14 9.40 -15.05
CA GLY A 357 30.00 9.65 -13.85
C GLY A 357 31.29 10.51 -14.03
N PRO A 358 32.44 10.38 -13.28
CA PRO A 358 32.97 9.26 -12.44
C PRO A 358 33.73 9.64 -11.10
N GLU A 359 34.69 8.79 -10.70
CA GLU A 359 35.40 8.35 -9.44
C GLU A 359 36.41 9.24 -8.63
N ASP A 360 36.92 8.62 -7.52
CA ASP A 360 38.24 8.70 -6.80
C ASP A 360 38.39 9.59 -5.52
N THR A 361 39.18 9.34 -4.44
CA THR A 361 39.91 8.21 -3.79
C THR A 361 40.48 8.65 -2.38
N HIS A 362 40.77 7.68 -1.50
CA HIS A 362 41.84 7.54 -0.46
C HIS A 362 42.01 8.40 0.84
N GLY A 363 42.38 7.69 1.95
CA GLY A 363 43.32 8.16 2.99
C GLY A 363 43.10 7.63 4.44
N ALA A 364 44.09 6.97 5.07
CA ALA A 364 44.03 6.22 6.35
C ALA A 364 45.00 6.76 7.45
N VAL A 365 45.12 6.02 8.58
CA VAL A 365 46.20 5.97 9.64
C VAL A 365 45.94 6.78 10.93
N SER A 366 46.35 6.45 12.17
CA SER A 366 46.59 5.23 12.99
C SER A 366 46.97 5.64 14.45
N THR A 367 46.42 4.95 15.46
CA THR A 367 47.00 4.41 16.73
C THR A 367 48.11 5.11 17.59
N SER A 368 47.97 5.05 18.92
CA SER A 368 48.93 4.47 19.93
C SER A 368 48.49 4.84 21.38
N SER A 369 48.31 3.89 22.32
CA SER A 369 49.26 3.32 23.33
C SER A 369 49.56 4.27 24.52
N THR A 370 49.69 3.94 25.81
CA THR A 370 49.68 2.74 26.70
C THR A 370 49.93 3.22 28.16
N ASN A 371 49.82 2.31 29.15
CA ASN A 371 50.61 2.17 30.42
C ASN A 371 49.85 2.22 31.78
N THR A 372 49.60 1.07 32.42
CA THR A 372 50.36 0.30 33.48
C THR A 372 50.10 0.80 34.91
N ALA A 373 49.34 0.07 35.75
CA ALA A 373 49.74 -1.11 36.55
C ALA A 373 50.37 -0.72 37.92
N SER A 374 49.50 -0.57 38.93
CA SER A 374 49.86 -0.56 40.36
C SER A 374 48.62 -0.85 41.23
N ARG A 375 47.93 -1.97 40.95
CA ARG A 375 46.80 -2.46 41.74
C ARG A 375 46.85 -3.98 42.01
N GLU A 376 47.94 -4.68 41.70
CA GLU A 376 47.95 -6.12 41.35
C GLU A 376 47.28 -7.10 42.35
N ALA A 377 47.36 -6.97 43.67
CA ALA A 377 46.70 -7.95 44.57
C ALA A 377 45.19 -7.69 44.82
N ASN A 378 44.72 -6.44 44.74
CA ASN A 378 43.29 -6.10 44.75
C ASN A 378 42.73 -6.13 43.31
N SER A 379 43.59 -5.92 42.33
CA SER A 379 43.37 -6.05 40.89
C SER A 379 43.12 -7.48 40.52
N ASP A 380 43.80 -8.49 41.05
CA ASP A 380 43.54 -9.87 40.63
C ASP A 380 42.15 -10.36 41.06
N ALA A 381 41.71 -10.01 42.26
CA ALA A 381 40.35 -10.29 42.74
C ALA A 381 39.30 -9.42 42.02
N GLU A 382 39.58 -8.13 41.77
CA GLU A 382 38.72 -7.26 40.95
C GLU A 382 38.68 -7.71 39.48
N THR A 383 39.78 -8.18 38.92
CA THR A 383 39.92 -8.65 37.52
C THR A 383 39.23 -9.99 37.35
N PHE A 384 39.38 -10.90 38.32
CA PHE A 384 38.62 -12.14 38.37
C PHE A 384 37.11 -11.88 38.55
N GLY A 385 36.74 -10.96 39.46
CA GLY A 385 35.36 -10.53 39.65
C GLY A 385 34.76 -9.88 38.40
N ASN A 386 35.53 -9.01 37.72
CA ASN A 386 35.15 -8.35 36.47
C ASN A 386 35.07 -9.34 35.30
N ALA A 387 35.95 -10.33 35.23
CA ALA A 387 35.90 -11.39 34.22
C ALA A 387 34.66 -12.28 34.38
N ILE A 388 34.32 -12.66 35.63
CA ILE A 388 33.07 -13.37 35.92
C ILE A 388 31.85 -12.50 35.60
N ALA A 389 31.87 -11.22 35.96
CA ALA A 389 30.78 -10.29 35.66
C ALA A 389 30.63 -10.07 34.14
N GLY A 390 31.74 -10.00 33.40
CA GLY A 390 31.78 -9.90 31.94
C GLY A 390 31.19 -11.14 31.28
N ALA A 391 31.63 -12.34 31.67
CA ALA A 391 31.10 -13.59 31.14
C ALA A 391 29.59 -13.76 31.44
N LEU A 392 29.13 -13.42 32.65
CA LEU A 392 27.71 -13.43 33.00
C LEU A 392 26.90 -12.37 32.21
N MET A 393 27.51 -11.22 31.89
CA MET A 393 26.88 -10.19 31.08
C MET A 393 26.76 -10.63 29.62
N GLU A 394 27.81 -11.23 29.05
CA GLU A 394 27.80 -11.80 27.70
C GLU A 394 26.73 -12.89 27.56
N GLU A 395 26.68 -13.83 28.53
CA GLU A 395 25.67 -14.89 28.57
C GLU A 395 24.25 -14.30 28.69
N ARG A 396 24.07 -13.23 29.49
CA ARG A 396 22.79 -12.53 29.61
C ARG A 396 22.38 -11.82 28.31
N ILE A 397 23.33 -11.20 27.61
CA ILE A 397 23.08 -10.58 26.29
C ILE A 397 22.66 -11.66 25.29
N ALA A 398 23.38 -12.79 25.25
CA ALA A 398 23.04 -13.91 24.38
C ALA A 398 21.65 -14.48 24.69
N LEU A 399 21.29 -14.62 25.96
CA LEU A 399 19.95 -15.06 26.37
C LEU A 399 18.87 -14.06 25.90
N HIS A 400 19.05 -12.75 26.13
CA HIS A 400 18.09 -11.75 25.67
C HIS A 400 17.93 -11.74 24.13
N GLN A 401 19.03 -12.00 23.40
CA GLN A 401 18.97 -12.15 21.94
C GLN A 401 18.18 -13.40 21.56
N ALA A 402 18.42 -14.54 22.20
CA ALA A 402 17.70 -15.79 21.95
C ALA A 402 16.19 -15.68 22.26
N GLU A 403 15.83 -15.00 23.37
CA GLU A 403 14.44 -14.69 23.72
C GLU A 403 13.77 -13.80 22.64
N ALA A 404 14.47 -12.77 22.18
CA ALA A 404 13.96 -11.90 21.11
C ALA A 404 13.79 -12.63 19.78
N GLU A 405 14.71 -13.56 19.44
CA GLU A 405 14.60 -14.41 18.26
C GLU A 405 13.40 -15.36 18.34
N LEU A 406 13.18 -15.98 19.50
CA LEU A 406 12.03 -16.84 19.75
C LEU A 406 10.71 -16.06 19.61
N GLU A 407 10.61 -14.89 20.25
CA GLU A 407 9.44 -14.00 20.14
C GLU A 407 9.17 -13.57 18.69
N GLN A 408 10.22 -13.20 17.96
CA GLN A 408 10.10 -12.88 16.54
C GLN A 408 9.61 -14.09 15.71
N ALA A 409 10.09 -15.29 16.02
CA ALA A 409 9.65 -16.51 15.36
C ALA A 409 8.19 -16.85 15.65
N HIS A 410 7.71 -16.65 16.88
CA HIS A 410 6.30 -16.75 17.25
C HIS A 410 5.44 -15.76 16.46
N SER A 411 5.84 -14.49 16.43
CA SER A 411 5.13 -13.44 15.69
C SER A 411 4.99 -13.76 14.19
N LYS A 412 6.05 -14.26 13.55
CA LYS A 412 6.02 -14.69 12.14
C LYS A 412 5.14 -15.90 11.89
N ALA A 413 5.16 -16.88 12.79
CA ALA A 413 4.32 -18.07 12.69
C ALA A 413 2.83 -17.70 12.82
N ALA A 414 2.49 -16.84 13.80
CA ALA A 414 1.15 -16.31 13.97
C ALA A 414 0.68 -15.53 12.72
N ALA A 415 1.51 -14.61 12.21
CA ALA A 415 1.19 -13.82 11.02
C ALA A 415 1.02 -14.69 9.76
N SER A 416 1.75 -15.80 9.64
CA SER A 416 1.56 -16.79 8.57
C SER A 416 0.20 -17.50 8.69
N GLY A 417 -0.19 -17.90 9.91
CA GLY A 417 -1.50 -18.50 10.18
C GLY A 417 -2.66 -17.55 9.89
N ASP A 418 -2.54 -16.30 10.33
CA ASP A 418 -3.53 -15.25 10.06
C ASP A 418 -3.67 -14.99 8.55
N ALA A 419 -2.55 -14.99 7.81
CA ALA A 419 -2.57 -14.84 6.37
C ALA A 419 -3.27 -16.03 5.66
N LEU A 420 -3.03 -17.26 6.12
CA LEU A 420 -3.72 -18.45 5.61
C LEU A 420 -5.24 -18.32 5.83
N ALA A 421 -5.65 -17.92 7.04
CA ALA A 421 -7.06 -17.70 7.37
C ALA A 421 -7.67 -16.54 6.56
N ALA A 422 -6.93 -15.47 6.32
CA ALA A 422 -7.39 -14.32 5.56
C ALA A 422 -7.63 -14.65 4.08
N VAL A 423 -6.77 -15.48 3.47
CA VAL A 423 -6.83 -15.80 2.03
C VAL A 423 -7.75 -16.99 1.74
N TYR A 424 -7.65 -18.08 2.51
CA TYR A 424 -8.39 -19.32 2.24
C TYR A 424 -9.53 -19.60 3.23
N GLY A 425 -9.61 -18.84 4.31
CA GLY A 425 -10.64 -18.99 5.34
C GLY A 425 -10.20 -19.80 6.56
N PRO A 426 -10.96 -19.72 7.67
CA PRO A 426 -10.60 -20.32 8.94
C PRO A 426 -10.60 -21.85 8.92
N GLU A 427 -11.41 -22.49 8.06
CA GLU A 427 -11.44 -23.96 7.95
C GLU A 427 -10.13 -24.51 7.39
N VAL A 428 -9.60 -23.90 6.33
CA VAL A 428 -8.31 -24.27 5.74
C VAL A 428 -7.18 -24.00 6.75
N ALA A 429 -7.25 -22.88 7.47
CA ALA A 429 -6.32 -22.59 8.57
C ALA A 429 -6.37 -23.63 9.71
N ARG A 430 -7.52 -24.27 9.96
CA ARG A 430 -7.66 -25.39 10.90
C ARG A 430 -7.24 -26.75 10.34
N GLY A 431 -7.02 -26.85 9.03
CA GLY A 431 -6.51 -28.06 8.37
C GLY A 431 -7.53 -28.76 7.46
N ALA A 432 -8.68 -28.15 7.19
CA ALA A 432 -9.59 -28.65 6.18
C ALA A 432 -8.98 -28.51 4.77
N ILE A 433 -9.14 -29.53 3.95
CA ILE A 433 -8.70 -29.51 2.56
C ILE A 433 -9.81 -28.90 1.70
N ASP A 434 -9.51 -27.78 1.02
CA ASP A 434 -10.39 -27.20 0.01
C ASP A 434 -9.96 -27.66 -1.37
N THR A 435 -10.79 -28.48 -2.02
CA THR A 435 -10.44 -29.13 -3.28
C THR A 435 -10.32 -28.10 -4.41
N VAL A 436 -9.22 -28.15 -5.16
CA VAL A 436 -9.04 -27.40 -6.40
C VAL A 436 -9.92 -27.99 -7.49
N VAL A 437 -10.67 -27.13 -8.19
CA VAL A 437 -11.48 -27.50 -9.34
C VAL A 437 -10.91 -26.83 -10.58
N GLU A 438 -10.50 -27.65 -11.55
CA GLU A 438 -10.07 -27.18 -12.87
C GLU A 438 -11.21 -27.25 -13.87
N LEU A 439 -11.43 -26.14 -14.57
CA LEU A 439 -12.54 -25.89 -15.46
C LEU A 439 -12.04 -25.59 -16.87
N SER A 440 -12.82 -26.01 -17.85
CA SER A 440 -12.64 -25.67 -19.27
C SER A 440 -13.88 -24.93 -19.75
N VAL A 441 -13.77 -23.59 -19.81
CA VAL A 441 -14.85 -22.69 -20.18
C VAL A 441 -14.69 -22.34 -21.66
N ARG A 442 -15.39 -23.07 -22.54
CA ARG A 442 -15.22 -23.01 -24.01
C ARG A 442 -13.75 -23.08 -24.45
N GLY A 443 -12.98 -24.00 -23.86
CA GLY A 443 -11.56 -24.20 -24.14
C GLY A 443 -10.61 -23.27 -23.37
N THR A 444 -11.12 -22.28 -22.65
CA THR A 444 -10.31 -21.45 -21.74
C THR A 444 -10.18 -22.14 -20.39
N ARG A 445 -8.95 -22.42 -19.97
CA ARG A 445 -8.68 -23.01 -18.66
C ARG A 445 -8.91 -21.99 -17.54
N MET A 446 -9.71 -22.37 -16.56
CA MET A 446 -9.93 -21.60 -15.34
C MET A 446 -9.76 -22.54 -14.14
N THR A 447 -9.28 -22.00 -13.01
CA THR A 447 -9.06 -22.78 -11.78
C THR A 447 -9.70 -22.03 -10.62
N THR A 448 -10.42 -22.74 -9.75
CA THR A 448 -11.04 -22.16 -8.54
C THR A 448 -11.12 -23.23 -7.45
N LEU A 449 -11.70 -22.90 -6.30
CA LEU A 449 -11.91 -23.84 -5.21
C LEU A 449 -13.35 -24.36 -5.21
N ARG A 450 -13.54 -25.62 -4.79
CA ARG A 450 -14.89 -26.22 -4.71
C ARG A 450 -15.81 -25.41 -3.80
N SER A 451 -15.30 -24.97 -2.67
CA SER A 451 -16.06 -24.12 -1.74
C SER A 451 -16.47 -22.77 -2.34
N THR A 452 -15.76 -22.25 -3.35
CA THR A 452 -16.13 -21.04 -4.10
C THR A 452 -17.33 -21.30 -5.00
N LEU A 453 -17.32 -22.41 -5.74
CA LEU A 453 -18.46 -22.84 -6.56
C LEU A 453 -19.69 -23.19 -5.71
N GLN A 454 -19.48 -23.55 -4.44
CA GLN A 454 -20.52 -23.87 -3.46
C GLN A 454 -20.90 -22.70 -2.54
N ALA A 455 -20.47 -21.48 -2.85
CA ALA A 455 -20.78 -20.30 -2.03
C ALA A 455 -22.29 -20.05 -1.88
N CYS A 456 -23.09 -20.40 -2.91
CA CYS A 456 -24.55 -20.52 -2.83
C CYS A 456 -24.92 -22.00 -2.95
N ARG A 457 -25.12 -22.68 -1.81
CA ARG A 457 -25.28 -24.15 -1.74
C ARG A 457 -26.55 -24.66 -2.43
N GLU A 458 -27.55 -23.79 -2.54
CA GLU A 458 -28.85 -24.06 -3.14
C GLU A 458 -28.87 -23.85 -4.66
N SER A 459 -27.80 -23.27 -5.22
CA SER A 459 -27.70 -23.03 -6.66
C SER A 459 -27.53 -24.33 -7.45
N ALA A 460 -28.00 -24.33 -8.70
CA ALA A 460 -27.75 -25.43 -9.63
C ALA A 460 -26.26 -25.55 -9.96
N LEU A 461 -25.48 -24.45 -9.89
CA LEU A 461 -24.03 -24.50 -10.01
C LEU A 461 -23.40 -25.32 -8.87
N ALA A 462 -23.79 -25.08 -7.62
CA ALA A 462 -23.27 -25.84 -6.49
C ALA A 462 -23.64 -27.33 -6.58
N ALA A 463 -24.86 -27.64 -7.06
CA ALA A 463 -25.29 -29.01 -7.32
C ALA A 463 -24.45 -29.69 -8.41
N LEU A 464 -24.10 -28.98 -9.49
CA LEU A 464 -23.25 -29.50 -10.55
C LEU A 464 -21.87 -29.94 -10.02
N PHE A 465 -21.32 -29.23 -9.04
CA PHE A 465 -20.01 -29.55 -8.44
C PHE A 465 -20.11 -30.35 -7.13
N ASN A 466 -21.26 -30.98 -6.88
CA ASN A 466 -21.45 -31.94 -5.80
C ASN A 466 -21.35 -33.36 -6.36
N GLU A 467 -20.20 -34.02 -6.19
CA GLU A 467 -19.94 -35.34 -6.78
C GLU A 467 -20.84 -36.45 -6.22
N ASP A 468 -21.28 -36.32 -4.96
CA ASP A 468 -22.22 -37.27 -4.36
C ASP A 468 -23.60 -37.20 -5.04
N LYS A 469 -23.98 -36.02 -5.53
CA LYS A 469 -25.27 -35.79 -6.21
C LYS A 469 -25.18 -35.93 -7.73
N TRP A 470 -24.08 -35.48 -8.33
CA TRP A 470 -23.91 -35.39 -9.77
C TRP A 470 -22.45 -35.71 -10.18
N PRO A 471 -22.10 -37.00 -10.25
CA PRO A 471 -20.76 -37.41 -10.68
C PRO A 471 -20.53 -37.02 -12.16
N PRO A 472 -19.33 -36.53 -12.52
CA PRO A 472 -19.04 -36.14 -13.90
C PRO A 472 -19.06 -37.36 -14.83
N THR A 473 -19.67 -37.19 -16.01
CA THR A 473 -19.55 -38.16 -17.10
C THR A 473 -18.44 -37.74 -18.07
N ASP A 474 -18.03 -38.64 -18.98
CA ASP A 474 -17.04 -38.35 -20.03
C ASP A 474 -17.43 -37.17 -20.94
N LYS A 475 -18.72 -36.78 -20.96
CA LYS A 475 -19.21 -35.63 -21.72
C LYS A 475 -19.12 -34.31 -20.95
N ASP A 476 -18.92 -34.38 -19.64
CA ASP A 476 -18.87 -33.22 -18.73
C ASP A 476 -17.43 -32.77 -18.47
N VAL A 477 -16.45 -33.47 -19.04
CA VAL A 477 -15.02 -33.18 -18.91
C VAL A 477 -14.36 -33.09 -20.28
N ASP A 478 -13.26 -32.35 -20.37
CA ASP A 478 -12.41 -32.34 -21.57
C ASP A 478 -11.37 -33.48 -21.56
N GLU A 479 -10.53 -33.52 -22.59
CA GLU A 479 -9.45 -34.52 -22.74
C GLU A 479 -8.45 -34.52 -21.58
N GLN A 480 -8.37 -33.43 -20.81
CA GLN A 480 -7.51 -33.29 -19.64
C GLN A 480 -8.26 -33.54 -18.33
N GLY A 481 -9.53 -33.98 -18.38
CA GLY A 481 -10.37 -34.25 -17.21
C GLY A 481 -10.97 -33.01 -16.55
N ARG A 482 -10.89 -31.84 -17.18
CA ARG A 482 -11.38 -30.56 -16.61
C ARG A 482 -12.86 -30.39 -16.89
N ARG A 483 -13.62 -29.93 -15.89
CA ARG A 483 -15.08 -29.81 -16.00
C ARG A 483 -15.48 -28.73 -17.02
N LEU A 484 -16.36 -29.10 -17.95
CA LEU A 484 -16.82 -28.23 -19.02
C LEU A 484 -17.91 -27.27 -18.53
N ILE A 485 -17.74 -25.98 -18.82
CA ILE A 485 -18.78 -24.97 -18.61
C ILE A 485 -19.06 -24.26 -19.94
N ASN A 486 -20.31 -24.31 -20.37
CA ASN A 486 -20.74 -23.77 -21.66
C ASN A 486 -21.20 -22.32 -21.54
N CYS A 487 -20.27 -21.39 -21.30
CA CYS A 487 -20.55 -19.95 -21.33
C CYS A 487 -19.30 -19.15 -21.77
N SER A 488 -19.45 -17.84 -21.95
CA SER A 488 -18.29 -16.97 -22.24
C SER A 488 -17.31 -16.98 -21.06
N PRO A 489 -16.00 -17.14 -21.27
CA PRO A 489 -15.00 -17.04 -20.20
C PRO A 489 -15.07 -15.71 -19.44
N ALA A 490 -15.34 -14.61 -20.15
CA ALA A 490 -15.49 -13.28 -19.53
C ALA A 490 -16.71 -13.23 -18.59
N VAL A 491 -17.84 -13.81 -19.02
CA VAL A 491 -19.06 -13.93 -18.20
C VAL A 491 -18.80 -14.79 -16.96
N PHE A 492 -18.20 -15.97 -17.14
CA PHE A 492 -17.92 -16.87 -16.03
C PHE A 492 -16.93 -16.26 -15.03
N GLN A 493 -15.93 -15.53 -15.51
CA GLN A 493 -14.98 -14.80 -14.66
C GLN A 493 -15.71 -13.84 -13.73
N LYS A 494 -16.67 -13.05 -14.24
CA LYS A 494 -17.46 -12.13 -13.41
C LYS A 494 -18.33 -12.85 -12.39
N VAL A 495 -18.91 -13.99 -12.75
CA VAL A 495 -19.64 -14.84 -11.79
C VAL A 495 -18.71 -15.37 -10.70
N LEU A 496 -17.52 -15.88 -11.08
CA LEU A 496 -16.51 -16.34 -10.11
C LEU A 496 -16.08 -15.23 -9.16
N ASP A 497 -15.86 -14.01 -9.65
CA ASP A 497 -15.47 -12.88 -8.81
C ASP A 497 -16.56 -12.55 -7.77
N VAL A 498 -17.85 -12.64 -8.15
CA VAL A 498 -18.96 -12.52 -7.20
C VAL A 498 -18.95 -13.66 -6.17
N LEU A 499 -18.78 -14.90 -6.62
CA LEU A 499 -18.73 -16.06 -5.73
C LEU A 499 -17.56 -15.98 -4.74
N ARG A 500 -16.39 -15.51 -5.17
CA ARG A 500 -15.21 -15.27 -4.32
C ARG A 500 -15.51 -14.26 -3.22
N MET A 501 -16.09 -13.11 -3.57
CA MET A 501 -16.51 -12.10 -2.57
C MET A 501 -17.53 -12.66 -1.57
N ARG A 502 -18.57 -13.34 -2.08
CA ARG A 502 -19.62 -13.92 -1.24
C ARG A 502 -19.07 -14.99 -0.30
N LYS A 503 -18.17 -15.85 -0.78
CA LYS A 503 -17.46 -16.84 0.03
C LYS A 503 -16.67 -16.15 1.15
N ARG A 504 -15.83 -15.17 0.81
CA ARG A 504 -14.94 -14.49 1.76
C ARG A 504 -15.68 -13.67 2.82
N ALA A 505 -16.82 -13.07 2.47
CA ALA A 505 -17.68 -12.33 3.40
C ALA A 505 -18.17 -13.17 4.60
N ALA A 506 -18.08 -14.50 4.52
CA ALA A 506 -18.40 -15.40 5.63
C ALA A 506 -17.42 -15.28 6.82
N TRP A 507 -16.15 -14.89 6.58
CA TRP A 507 -15.14 -14.75 7.64
C TRP A 507 -14.45 -13.38 7.67
N ALA A 508 -14.52 -12.58 6.60
CA ALA A 508 -13.98 -11.23 6.56
C ALA A 508 -15.10 -10.19 6.66
N ALA A 509 -15.44 -9.75 7.89
CA ALA A 509 -16.54 -8.80 8.12
C ALA A 509 -16.32 -7.44 7.43
N SER A 510 -15.07 -7.01 7.26
CA SER A 510 -14.69 -5.80 6.51
C SER A 510 -14.96 -5.87 5.00
N ASP A 511 -15.20 -7.07 4.47
CA ASP A 511 -15.59 -7.27 3.06
C ASP A 511 -17.11 -7.24 2.85
N ARG A 512 -17.88 -7.04 3.93
CA ARG A 512 -19.33 -6.80 3.84
C ARG A 512 -19.65 -5.41 3.29
N GLU A 513 -18.68 -4.49 3.28
CA GLU A 513 -18.72 -3.31 2.41
C GLU A 513 -18.46 -3.80 0.98
N LEU A 514 -19.55 -4.17 0.31
CA LEU A 514 -19.54 -4.94 -0.93
C LEU A 514 -18.78 -4.18 -2.03
N ALA A 515 -17.65 -4.74 -2.46
CA ALA A 515 -17.08 -4.36 -3.74
C ALA A 515 -18.03 -4.83 -4.86
N HIS A 516 -18.04 -4.10 -5.97
CA HIS A 516 -18.90 -4.42 -7.09
C HIS A 516 -18.12 -4.98 -8.27
N VAL A 517 -18.75 -5.86 -9.03
CA VAL A 517 -18.25 -6.34 -10.31
C VAL A 517 -18.93 -5.56 -11.42
N ARG A 518 -18.17 -5.17 -12.43
CA ARG A 518 -18.71 -4.59 -13.66
C ARG A 518 -18.75 -5.65 -14.75
N VAL A 519 -19.90 -5.77 -15.41
CA VAL A 519 -20.10 -6.62 -16.59
C VAL A 519 -20.17 -5.70 -17.80
N ASP A 520 -19.45 -6.03 -18.86
CA ASP A 520 -19.52 -5.29 -20.12
C ASP A 520 -20.94 -5.32 -20.68
N ALA A 521 -21.36 -4.25 -21.37
CA ALA A 521 -22.67 -4.18 -21.99
C ALA A 521 -22.88 -5.27 -23.05
N ALA A 522 -21.83 -5.67 -23.76
CA ALA A 522 -21.90 -6.74 -24.74
C ALA A 522 -22.14 -8.12 -24.11
N ASP A 523 -21.58 -8.35 -22.91
CA ASP A 523 -21.68 -9.64 -22.21
C ASP A 523 -22.92 -9.75 -21.31
N ARG A 524 -23.63 -8.64 -21.08
CA ARG A 524 -24.75 -8.60 -20.12
C ARG A 524 -25.88 -9.60 -20.41
N PRO A 525 -26.37 -9.76 -21.65
CA PRO A 525 -27.42 -10.74 -21.93
C PRO A 525 -26.98 -12.19 -21.65
N ALA A 526 -25.72 -12.51 -21.97
CA ALA A 526 -25.15 -13.83 -21.69
C ALA A 526 -24.96 -14.05 -20.18
N PHE A 527 -24.57 -13.00 -19.45
CA PHE A 527 -24.49 -13.01 -17.99
C PHE A 527 -25.84 -13.26 -17.33
N ASP A 528 -26.87 -12.49 -17.68
CA ASP A 528 -28.20 -12.66 -17.08
C ASP A 528 -28.79 -14.04 -17.41
N SER A 529 -28.58 -14.55 -18.64
CA SER A 529 -28.96 -15.92 -19.00
C SER A 529 -28.24 -16.98 -18.18
N PHE A 530 -26.94 -16.79 -17.89
CA PHE A 530 -26.17 -17.71 -17.06
C PHE A 530 -26.70 -17.72 -15.62
N VAL A 531 -26.95 -16.53 -15.06
CA VAL A 531 -27.47 -16.39 -13.68
C VAL A 531 -28.84 -17.06 -13.55
N ASN A 532 -29.77 -16.83 -14.48
CA ASN A 532 -31.09 -17.45 -14.46
C ASN A 532 -31.04 -18.98 -14.58
N MET A 533 -30.07 -19.52 -15.34
CA MET A 533 -29.91 -20.96 -15.51
C MET A 533 -29.31 -21.63 -14.27
N TYR A 534 -28.29 -21.02 -13.67
CA TYR A 534 -27.49 -21.65 -12.62
C TYR A 534 -27.86 -21.24 -11.19
N PHE A 535 -28.59 -20.14 -11.01
CA PHE A 535 -29.03 -19.61 -9.71
C PHE A 535 -30.54 -19.37 -9.66
N PRO A 536 -31.39 -20.34 -10.06
CA PRO A 536 -32.84 -20.14 -10.10
C PRO A 536 -33.39 -19.84 -8.70
N GLY A 537 -34.10 -18.72 -8.53
CA GLY A 537 -34.63 -18.25 -7.25
C GLY A 537 -33.60 -17.63 -6.30
N PHE A 538 -32.33 -17.55 -6.72
CA PHE A 538 -31.23 -16.96 -5.98
C PHE A 538 -30.43 -15.97 -6.86
N GLU A 539 -31.07 -15.39 -7.87
CA GLU A 539 -30.44 -14.50 -8.85
C GLU A 539 -29.80 -13.28 -8.16
N ASN A 540 -30.49 -12.74 -7.14
CA ASN A 540 -30.02 -11.63 -6.30
C ASN A 540 -28.68 -11.92 -5.59
N PHE A 541 -28.39 -13.21 -5.32
CA PHE A 541 -27.09 -13.59 -4.76
C PHE A 541 -25.93 -13.14 -5.67
N ILE A 542 -26.14 -13.19 -6.98
CA ILE A 542 -25.18 -12.71 -7.97
C ILE A 542 -25.41 -11.24 -8.31
N THR A 543 -26.64 -10.85 -8.66
CA THR A 543 -26.91 -9.53 -9.26
C THR A 543 -26.72 -8.35 -8.32
N ASP A 544 -26.90 -8.52 -7.00
CA ASP A 544 -26.70 -7.43 -6.02
C ASP A 544 -25.24 -6.94 -5.97
N MET A 545 -24.30 -7.80 -6.36
CA MET A 545 -22.86 -7.50 -6.38
C MET A 545 -22.42 -6.90 -7.72
N VAL A 546 -23.33 -6.75 -8.68
CA VAL A 546 -23.00 -6.25 -10.02
C VAL A 546 -23.51 -4.84 -10.19
N VAL A 547 -22.66 -3.95 -10.70
CA VAL A 547 -23.02 -2.54 -10.94
C VAL A 547 -24.25 -2.47 -11.87
N PRO A 548 -25.34 -1.78 -11.49
CA PRO A 548 -26.47 -1.56 -12.36
C PRO A 548 -26.02 -0.76 -13.59
N GLN A 549 -26.51 -1.10 -14.78
CA GLN A 549 -26.31 -0.21 -15.92
C GLN A 549 -27.06 1.09 -15.64
N GLY A 550 -26.32 2.19 -15.52
CA GLY A 550 -26.91 3.52 -15.45
C GLY A 550 -27.86 3.69 -16.63
N SER A 551 -29.12 3.99 -16.33
CA SER A 551 -30.10 4.43 -17.31
C SER A 551 -29.44 5.45 -18.24
N ALA A 552 -29.30 5.13 -19.51
CA ALA A 552 -29.20 6.17 -20.53
C ALA A 552 -30.44 7.05 -20.32
N ARG A 553 -30.26 8.21 -19.67
CA ARG A 553 -31.29 9.24 -19.64
C ARG A 553 -31.43 9.72 -21.07
N SER A 554 -32.39 9.14 -21.79
CA SER A 554 -33.07 9.81 -22.89
C SER A 554 -33.70 11.07 -22.31
N GLY A 555 -33.17 12.24 -22.69
CA GLY A 555 -33.66 13.55 -22.30
C GLY A 555 -32.88 14.62 -23.02
#